data_AF-A0AAU0N6N5-F1
#
_entry.id   AF-A0AAU0N6N5-F1
#
_cell.length_a   1.000
_cell.length_b   1.000
_cell.length_c   1.000
_cell.angle_alpha   90.00
_cell.angle_beta   90.00
_cell.angle_gamma   90.00
#
_symmetry.space_group_name_H-M   'P 1'
#
loop_
_entity.id
_entity.type
_entity.pdbx_description
1 polymer ?
#
loop_
_entity_poly.entity_id
_entity_poly.type
_entity_poly.pdbx_seq_one_letter_code
_entity_poly.pdbx_strand_id
1 'polypeptide(L)' 'MIELKSPILSIPGISYNLGSIILAEIVDINRFDTPAQLQAFAGLDPTTHQSGKFIATGVSMVKRGYPYLRWAILNAL' A
#
# COMPACT_ATOMS: atom_id res chain seq x y z
N MET A 1 10.13 -20.06 -16.29
CA MET A 1 9.50 -19.30 -15.19
C MET A 1 9.95 -17.86 -15.34
N ILE A 2 9.03 -16.90 -15.30
CA ILE A 2 9.38 -15.47 -15.41
C ILE A 2 10.06 -15.09 -14.10
N GLU A 3 11.39 -14.88 -14.15
CA GLU A 3 12.13 -14.33 -13.02
C GLU A 3 11.69 -12.88 -12.80
N LEU A 4 10.78 -12.66 -11.85
CA LEU A 4 10.50 -11.33 -11.34
C LEU A 4 11.72 -10.87 -10.53
N LYS A 5 12.67 -10.20 -11.20
CA LYS A 5 13.79 -9.47 -10.57
C LYS A 5 13.27 -8.21 -9.87
N SER A 6 12.38 -8.40 -8.89
CA SER A 6 11.83 -7.32 -8.08
C SER A 6 12.31 -7.48 -6.63
N PRO A 7 12.75 -6.37 -5.99
CA PRO A 7 13.14 -6.39 -4.57
C PRO A 7 11.95 -6.67 -3.64
N ILE A 8 10.72 -6.70 -4.13
CA ILE A 8 9.53 -6.98 -3.31
C ILE A 8 9.59 -8.37 -2.65
N LEU A 9 10.21 -9.36 -3.32
CA LEU A 9 10.36 -10.71 -2.79
C LEU A 9 11.49 -10.84 -1.77
N SER A 10 12.33 -9.82 -1.57
CA SER A 10 13.33 -9.83 -0.50
C SER A 10 12.75 -9.45 0.85
N ILE A 11 11.51 -8.95 0.89
CA ILE A 11 10.82 -8.63 2.15
C ILE A 11 10.24 -9.94 2.72
N PRO A 12 10.66 -10.36 3.92
CA PRO A 12 10.08 -11.53 4.56
C PRO A 12 8.58 -11.28 4.76
N GLY A 13 7.76 -12.26 4.38
CA GLY A 13 6.31 -12.18 4.51
C GLY A 13 5.52 -11.86 3.25
N ILE A 14 6.21 -11.43 2.18
CA ILE A 14 5.57 -11.24 0.88
C ILE A 14 5.73 -12.52 0.06
N SER A 15 4.62 -13.24 -0.14
CA SER A 15 4.59 -14.39 -1.05
C SER A 15 4.61 -13.95 -2.51
N TYR A 16 4.95 -14.85 -3.44
CA TYR A 16 4.91 -14.57 -4.88
C TYR A 16 3.54 -14.07 -5.38
N ASN A 17 2.45 -14.53 -4.75
CA ASN A 17 1.09 -14.11 -5.10
C ASN A 17 0.80 -12.67 -4.62
N LEU A 18 1.21 -12.32 -3.39
CA LEU A 18 1.08 -10.96 -2.90
C LEU A 18 2.01 -10.00 -3.67
N GLY A 19 3.23 -10.43 -3.95
CA GLY A 19 4.20 -9.67 -4.73
C GLY A 19 3.72 -9.38 -6.16
N SER A 20 3.09 -10.36 -6.83
CA SER A 20 2.53 -10.15 -8.17
C SER A 20 1.37 -9.16 -8.17
N ILE A 21 0.50 -9.19 -7.15
CA ILE A 21 -0.59 -8.22 -6.98
C ILE A 21 -0.02 -6.82 -6.77
N ILE A 22 0.99 -6.67 -5.90
CA ILE A 22 1.64 -5.37 -5.63
C ILE A 22 2.29 -4.82 -6.91
N LEU A 23 3.00 -5.66 -7.66
CA LEU A 23 3.61 -5.28 -8.94
C LEU A 23 2.57 -4.91 -10.01
N ALA A 24 1.48 -5.66 -10.09
CA ALA A 24 0.39 -5.39 -11.02
C ALA A 24 -0.31 -4.06 -10.72
N GLU A 25 -0.43 -3.69 -9.44
CA GLU A 25 -1.11 -2.45 -9.07
C GLU A 25 -0.20 -1.21 -9.19
N ILE A 26 1.08 -1.36 -8.85
CA ILE A 26 2.05 -0.26 -8.94
C ILE A 26 2.45 -0.02 -10.40
N VAL A 27 2.64 -1.09 -11.18
CA VAL A 27 3.15 -1.14 -12.57
C VAL A 27 4.55 -0.53 -12.74
N ASP A 28 4.74 0.73 -12.35
CA ASP A 28 6.00 1.47 -12.39
C ASP A 28 6.20 2.26 -11.10
N ILE A 29 7.27 1.91 -10.38
CA ILE A 29 7.65 2.56 -9.12
C ILE A 29 8.15 4.00 -9.31
N ASN A 30 8.64 4.33 -10.52
CA ASN A 30 9.16 5.67 -10.82
C ASN A 30 8.06 6.74 -10.93
N ARG A 31 6.78 6.34 -10.88
CA ARG A 31 5.64 7.26 -10.78
C ARG A 31 5.55 7.97 -9.42
N PHE A 32 6.25 7.46 -8.42
CA PHE A 32 6.22 8.00 -7.07
C PHE A 32 7.56 8.65 -6.75
N ASP A 33 7.56 9.98 -6.58
CA ASP A 33 8.78 10.72 -6.24
C ASP A 33 9.22 10.47 -4.80
N THR A 34 8.26 10.11 -3.94
CA THR A 34 8.49 9.87 -2.52
C THR A 34 7.75 8.63 -2.03
N PRO A 35 8.30 7.91 -1.03
CA PRO A 35 7.64 6.75 -0.44
C PRO A 35 6.28 7.10 0.20
N ALA A 36 6.11 8.34 0.68
CA ALA A 36 4.84 8.83 1.21
C ALA A 36 3.72 8.85 0.15
N GLN A 37 4.05 9.17 -1.11
CA GLN A 37 3.06 9.11 -2.20
C GLN A 37 2.61 7.67 -2.47
N LEU A 38 3.52 6.71 -2.39
CA LEU A 38 3.18 5.29 -2.51
C LEU A 38 2.32 4.80 -1.34
N GLN A 39 2.61 5.24 -0.12
CA GLN A 39 1.79 4.95 1.06
C GLN A 39 0.36 5.51 0.93
N ALA A 40 0.24 6.76 0.48
CA ALA A 40 -1.05 7.40 0.23
C ALA A 40 -1.81 6.71 -0.92
N PHE A 41 -1.11 6.27 -1.96
CA PHE A 41 -1.67 5.52 -3.08
C PHE A 41 -2.19 4.14 -2.67
N ALA A 42 -1.47 3.46 -1.77
CA ALA A 42 -1.90 2.22 -1.14
C ALA A 42 -3.05 2.42 -0.14
N GLY A 43 -3.38 3.67 0.22
CA GLY A 43 -4.45 3.98 1.17
C GLY A 43 -4.15 3.46 2.58
N LEU A 44 -2.88 3.45 2.97
CA LEU A 44 -2.40 3.04 4.30
C LEU A 44 -2.42 4.18 5.33
N ASP A 45 -2.81 5.37 4.91
CA ASP A 45 -2.91 6.51 5.82
C ASP A 45 -4.16 6.40 6.72
N PRO A 46 -4.05 6.77 8.01
CA PRO A 46 -5.20 6.87 8.90
C PRO A 46 -6.10 8.02 8.44
N THR A 47 -7.43 7.86 8.53
CA THR A 47 -8.31 9.00 8.23
C THR A 47 -8.17 10.05 9.32
N THR A 48 -7.82 11.27 8.95
CA THR A 48 -7.95 12.44 9.80
C THR A 48 -9.34 13.04 9.61
N HIS A 49 -10.31 12.64 10.44
CA HIS A 49 -11.58 13.38 10.53
C HIS A 49 -11.36 14.59 11.43
N GLN A 50 -11.17 15.75 10.82
CA GLN A 50 -11.11 17.03 11.52
C GLN A 50 -12.43 17.80 11.28
N SER A 51 -13.34 17.74 12.25
CA SER A 51 -14.45 18.67 12.39
C SER A 51 -14.02 19.70 13.42
N GLY A 52 -14.24 21.00 13.19
CA GLY A 52 -13.54 22.15 13.83
C GLY A 52 -13.35 22.21 15.36
N LYS A 53 -13.79 21.23 16.15
CA LYS A 53 -13.51 21.08 17.59
C LYS A 53 -12.99 19.69 18.03
N PHE A 54 -12.80 18.74 17.12
CA PHE A 54 -12.46 17.35 17.46
C PHE A 54 -11.45 16.77 16.46
N ILE A 55 -10.31 16.31 16.96
CA ILE A 55 -9.35 15.50 16.22
C ILE A 55 -9.60 14.06 16.67
N ALA A 56 -10.25 13.27 15.82
CA ALA A 56 -10.41 11.85 16.11
C ALA A 56 -9.09 11.13 15.77
N THR A 57 -8.30 10.78 16.78
CA THR A 57 -7.11 9.93 16.66
C THR A 57 -7.56 8.47 16.82
N GLY A 58 -7.75 7.76 15.70
CA GLY A 58 -8.20 6.36 15.71
C GLY A 58 -9.33 6.01 14.72
N VAL A 59 -9.44 6.74 13.61
CA VAL A 59 -10.53 6.56 12.65
C VAL A 59 -10.13 5.53 11.58
N SER A 60 -11.13 4.81 11.05
CA SER A 60 -10.99 3.78 10.01
C SER A 60 -10.04 4.20 8.88
N MET A 61 -9.14 3.32 8.48
CA MET A 61 -8.16 3.58 7.41
C MET A 61 -8.82 4.18 6.15
N VAL A 62 -8.14 5.15 5.52
CA VAL A 62 -8.72 5.90 4.40
C VAL A 62 -9.03 4.92 3.27
N LYS A 63 -10.30 4.77 2.90
CA LYS A 63 -10.73 3.98 1.72
C LYS A 63 -10.52 4.74 0.41
N ARG A 64 -9.47 5.55 0.33
CA ARG A 64 -8.99 6.17 -0.91
C ARG A 64 -7.72 5.44 -1.30
N GLY A 65 -7.66 4.93 -2.53
CA GLY A 65 -6.58 4.08 -3.01
C GLY A 65 -7.06 2.73 -3.50
N TYR A 66 -6.12 1.89 -3.90
CA TYR A 66 -6.38 0.62 -4.56
C TYR A 66 -6.67 -0.49 -3.53
N PRO A 67 -7.87 -1.11 -3.54
CA PRO A 67 -8.29 -2.05 -2.51
C PRO A 67 -7.45 -3.33 -2.49
N TYR A 68 -6.99 -3.80 -3.65
CA TYR A 68 -6.17 -5.01 -3.77
C TYR A 68 -4.74 -4.78 -3.30
N LEU A 69 -4.14 -3.64 -3.64
CA LEU A 69 -2.82 -3.26 -3.12
C LEU A 69 -2.83 -3.17 -1.58
N ARG A 70 -3.85 -2.52 -1.02
CA ARG A 70 -4.01 -2.42 0.43
C ARG A 70 -4.21 -3.77 1.11
N TRP A 71 -5.07 -4.61 0.52
CA TRP A 71 -5.28 -5.97 1.02
C TRP A 71 -3.98 -6.78 0.96
N ALA A 72 -3.22 -6.69 -0.14
CA ALA A 72 -1.98 -7.43 -0.30
C ALA A 72 -0.92 -7.01 0.73
N ILE A 73 -0.83 -5.72 1.04
CA ILE A 73 0.09 -5.20 2.06
C ILE A 73 -0.36 -5.62 3.47
N LEU A 74 -1.65 -5.58 3.78
CA LEU A 74 -2.17 -5.99 5.09
C LEU A 74 -2.08 -7.51 5.36
N ASN A 75 -2.04 -8.33 4.30
CA ASN A 75 -1.93 -9.78 4.41
C ASN A 75 -0.49 -10.28 4.23
N ALA A 76 0.49 -9.39 4.03
CA ALA A 76 1.89 -9.76 4.08
C ALA A 76 2.26 -10.10 5.54
N LEU A 77 2.86 -11.27 5.76
CA LEU A 77 3.02 -11.91 7.08
C LEU A 77 4.45 -11.83 7.62
#